data_AF-A0A395N076-F1
#
_entry.id   AF-A0A395N076-F1
#
_cell.length_a   1.000
_cell.length_b   1.000
_cell.length_c   1.000
_cell.angle_alpha   90.00
_cell.angle_beta   90.00
_cell.angle_gamma   90.00
#
_symmetry.space_group_name_H-M   'P 1'
#
loop_
_entity.id
_entity.type
_entity.pdbx_description
1 polymer ?
#
loop_
_entity_poly.entity_id
_entity_poly.type
_entity_poly.pdbx_seq_one_letter_code
_entity_poly.pdbx_strand_id
1 'polypeptide(L)'
;MSAALFRSRAAVSGTRIASSARPTLPKSNVVQRRNASSSSSAGDGAGLRLALYGSVAAAALYGSYLYATDTRAFFHRWVVPPLLRWAYPDAEDAHHAGTTALKVLHELNLNPRERDTTLNSPELAVNVFGTEIQNPIAISAGLDKDGEIADALFDLGAGIVEIGGCTPLPQEGNPKPRVFRVRSLDGMVNRYGLNSRGADDMAIRLRDRLRRYARSLGLTEKDVLNGNAKVPPGSLREGRLLAVQIAKNKETDERDEKAIAEDYVYCVRRLARYADVLVVNVSSPNTPGLRDLQATEPLTRLLSAVVEEAAKTDRQQRPKVMVKVSPDEDEDTQMEGIVEAVHRSGVDGVIVGNTTKRRDGVIPPGIKLTTQERQNLMETGGYSGPAMYSRTLDLVGRYRKMLDKHSFKASLGAKGGAQKVIFATGGITNGEQARQILNAGASVAMVYTGMTYGGAGTVTRIKQELKDGVKN
;
A
#
# COMPACT_ATOMS: atom_id res chain seq x y z
N MET A 1 20.19 -49.21 -28.21
CA MET A 1 20.40 -50.49 -28.91
C MET A 1 20.07 -51.63 -27.95
N SER A 2 19.20 -52.54 -28.40
CA SER A 2 19.01 -53.96 -27.99
C SER A 2 18.71 -54.30 -26.52
N ALA A 3 17.87 -55.27 -26.17
CA ALA A 3 17.01 -56.28 -26.83
C ALA A 3 16.12 -56.85 -25.68
N ALA A 4 14.82 -57.13 -25.76
CA ALA A 4 14.01 -57.97 -26.64
C ALA A 4 14.22 -59.50 -26.49
N LEU A 5 13.12 -60.17 -26.07
CA LEU A 5 12.69 -61.58 -26.31
C LEU A 5 13.36 -62.68 -25.43
N PHE A 6 12.73 -63.76 -24.95
CA PHE A 6 11.78 -64.76 -25.51
C PHE A 6 11.00 -65.42 -24.33
N ARG A 7 9.68 -65.69 -24.36
CA ARG A 7 8.89 -66.82 -24.95
C ARG A 7 9.21 -68.26 -24.45
N SER A 8 8.20 -68.91 -23.84
CA SER A 8 7.56 -70.23 -24.16
C SER A 8 7.09 -70.94 -22.86
N ARG A 9 5.81 -71.30 -22.65
CA ARG A 9 4.88 -72.34 -23.20
C ARG A 9 5.11 -73.77 -22.66
N ALA A 10 4.10 -74.31 -21.93
CA ALA A 10 3.45 -75.64 -22.04
C ALA A 10 2.66 -75.91 -20.73
N ALA A 11 1.33 -76.01 -20.69
CA ALA A 11 0.41 -77.07 -21.16
C ALA A 11 0.43 -78.36 -20.32
N VAL A 12 -0.68 -78.69 -19.64
CA VAL A 12 -1.26 -80.05 -19.49
C VAL A 12 -2.79 -79.95 -19.24
N SER A 13 -3.49 -80.96 -19.75
CA SER A 13 -4.91 -81.18 -20.00
C SER A 13 -5.58 -82.12 -18.99
N GLY A 14 -6.92 -82.10 -18.94
CA GLY A 14 -7.79 -83.18 -18.43
C GLY A 14 -8.88 -82.66 -17.48
N THR A 15 -10.18 -82.99 -17.52
CA THR A 15 -10.94 -83.95 -18.33
C THR A 15 -12.45 -83.61 -18.21
N ARG A 16 -13.25 -84.22 -19.08
CA ARG A 16 -14.67 -83.99 -19.44
C ARG A 16 -15.71 -84.15 -18.32
N ILE A 17 -16.82 -83.40 -18.42
CA ILE A 17 -18.18 -83.89 -18.14
C ILE A 17 -19.10 -83.46 -19.29
N ALA A 18 -19.93 -84.39 -19.74
CA ALA A 18 -20.83 -84.28 -20.87
C ALA A 18 -22.21 -83.72 -20.49
N SER A 19 -22.80 -82.99 -21.45
CA SER A 19 -24.20 -83.05 -21.88
C SER A 19 -25.32 -82.84 -20.85
N SER A 20 -25.94 -81.66 -20.90
CA SER A 20 -27.40 -81.56 -20.79
C SER A 20 -27.94 -80.50 -21.77
N ALA A 21 -29.16 -80.75 -22.23
CA ALA A 21 -29.75 -80.26 -23.46
C ALA A 21 -29.92 -78.73 -23.57
N ARG A 22 -29.77 -78.21 -24.78
CA ARG A 22 -30.11 -76.84 -25.18
C ARG A 22 -31.61 -76.58 -25.02
N PRO A 23 -32.03 -75.52 -24.30
CA PRO A 23 -33.30 -74.89 -24.56
C PRO A 23 -33.16 -73.96 -25.78
N THR A 24 -34.01 -74.18 -26.78
CA THR A 24 -34.21 -73.26 -27.90
C THR A 24 -34.74 -71.93 -27.38
N LEU A 25 -33.90 -70.90 -27.38
CA LEU A 25 -34.33 -69.53 -27.11
C LEU A 25 -35.25 -69.05 -28.25
N PRO A 26 -36.41 -68.44 -27.94
CA PRO A 26 -37.29 -67.89 -28.94
C PRO A 26 -36.59 -66.75 -29.67
N LYS A 27 -36.79 -66.66 -30.99
CA LYS A 27 -36.34 -65.53 -31.81
C LYS A 27 -36.91 -64.25 -31.18
N SER A 28 -36.07 -63.50 -30.48
CA SER A 28 -36.43 -62.16 -30.04
C SER A 28 -36.62 -61.34 -31.30
N ASN A 29 -37.85 -60.88 -31.54
CA ASN A 29 -38.08 -59.77 -32.44
C ASN A 29 -37.18 -58.64 -31.94
N VAL A 30 -36.12 -58.33 -32.69
CA VAL A 30 -35.37 -57.10 -32.53
C VAL A 30 -36.37 -55.99 -32.82
N VAL A 31 -37.07 -55.56 -31.78
CA VAL A 31 -37.75 -54.27 -31.78
C VAL A 31 -36.61 -53.30 -31.97
N GLN A 32 -36.46 -52.78 -33.19
CA GLN A 32 -35.77 -51.52 -33.41
C GLN A 32 -36.40 -50.55 -32.42
N ARG A 33 -35.70 -50.30 -31.30
CA ARG A 33 -35.93 -49.09 -30.52
C ARG A 33 -35.55 -47.98 -31.47
N ARG A 34 -36.56 -47.50 -32.22
CA ARG A 34 -36.54 -46.17 -32.79
C ARG A 34 -36.34 -45.29 -31.58
N ASN A 35 -35.10 -44.83 -31.36
CA ASN A 35 -34.89 -43.65 -30.55
C ASN A 35 -35.75 -42.60 -31.22
N ALA A 36 -36.89 -42.28 -30.60
CA ALA A 36 -37.66 -41.14 -30.97
C ALA A 36 -36.72 -39.96 -30.69
N SER A 37 -35.99 -39.54 -31.71
CA SER A 37 -35.44 -38.20 -31.76
C SER A 37 -36.66 -37.30 -31.73
N SER A 38 -37.08 -36.90 -30.53
CA SER A 38 -37.88 -35.70 -30.40
C SER A 38 -36.93 -34.57 -30.80
N SER A 39 -36.80 -34.33 -32.10
CA SER A 39 -36.55 -32.98 -32.58
C SER A 39 -37.79 -32.21 -32.15
N SER A 40 -37.81 -31.76 -30.91
CA SER A 40 -38.60 -30.59 -30.59
C SER A 40 -38.11 -29.55 -31.58
N SER A 41 -38.98 -29.16 -32.51
CA SER A 41 -38.83 -27.89 -33.18
C SER A 41 -38.75 -26.89 -32.04
N ALA A 42 -37.54 -26.52 -31.63
CA ALA A 42 -37.32 -25.34 -30.82
C ALA A 42 -37.92 -24.24 -31.68
N GLY A 43 -39.16 -23.84 -31.37
CA GLY A 43 -39.85 -22.82 -32.17
C GLY A 43 -38.90 -21.64 -32.30
N ASP A 44 -38.91 -20.95 -33.44
CA ASP A 44 -37.93 -19.91 -33.81
C ASP A 44 -37.64 -18.86 -32.71
N GLY A 45 -38.52 -18.73 -31.70
CA GLY A 45 -38.33 -17.90 -30.51
C GLY A 45 -37.58 -18.51 -29.31
N ALA A 46 -37.36 -19.83 -29.21
CA ALA A 46 -36.71 -20.45 -28.03
C ALA A 46 -35.21 -20.15 -27.98
N GLY A 47 -34.52 -20.22 -29.12
CA GLY A 47 -33.11 -19.81 -29.25
C GLY A 47 -32.94 -18.31 -29.03
N LEU A 48 -33.86 -17.50 -29.56
CA LEU A 48 -33.87 -16.05 -29.36
C LEU A 48 -34.10 -15.68 -27.87
N ARG A 49 -35.03 -16.37 -27.19
CA ARG A 49 -35.27 -16.18 -25.75
C ARG A 49 -34.07 -16.59 -24.90
N LEU A 50 -33.44 -17.71 -25.21
CA LEU A 50 -32.22 -18.15 -24.52
C LEU A 50 -31.07 -17.15 -24.72
N ALA A 51 -30.87 -16.66 -25.94
CA ALA A 51 -29.89 -15.62 -26.24
C ALA A 51 -30.19 -14.31 -25.50
N LEU A 52 -31.47 -13.91 -25.45
CA LEU A 52 -31.91 -12.72 -24.71
C LEU A 52 -31.67 -12.88 -23.20
N TYR A 53 -32.10 -13.98 -22.59
CA TYR A 53 -31.88 -14.25 -21.17
C TYR A 53 -30.38 -14.36 -20.83
N GLY A 54 -29.61 -15.03 -21.67
CA GLY A 54 -28.16 -15.12 -21.52
C GLY A 54 -27.49 -13.74 -21.58
N SER A 55 -27.92 -12.88 -22.51
CA SER A 55 -27.40 -11.51 -22.65
C SER A 55 -27.75 -10.64 -21.44
N VAL A 56 -28.99 -10.71 -20.94
CA VAL A 56 -29.42 -9.99 -19.74
C VAL A 56 -28.64 -10.47 -18.52
N ALA A 57 -28.46 -11.78 -18.35
CA ALA A 57 -27.68 -12.33 -17.25
C ALA A 57 -26.20 -11.90 -17.32
N ALA A 58 -25.58 -11.94 -18.50
CA ALA A 58 -24.21 -11.48 -18.71
C ALA A 58 -24.06 -9.98 -18.42
N ALA A 59 -25.00 -9.15 -18.89
CA ALA A 59 -25.01 -7.71 -18.61
C ALA A 59 -25.19 -7.43 -17.12
N ALA A 60 -26.07 -8.17 -16.42
CA ALA A 60 -26.28 -8.03 -14.99
C ALA A 60 -25.05 -8.45 -14.17
N LEU A 61 -24.40 -9.55 -14.54
CA LEU A 61 -23.15 -10.01 -13.93
C LEU A 61 -22.02 -9.00 -14.14
N TYR A 62 -21.88 -8.48 -15.37
CA TYR A 62 -20.87 -7.47 -15.67
C TYR A 62 -21.15 -6.15 -14.94
N GLY A 63 -22.40 -5.69 -14.90
CA GLY A 63 -22.81 -4.51 -14.12
C GLY A 63 -22.54 -4.67 -12.63
N SER A 64 -22.80 -5.86 -12.09
CA SER A 64 -22.51 -6.21 -10.70
C SER A 64 -21.01 -6.26 -10.43
N TYR A 65 -20.21 -6.79 -11.35
CA TYR A 65 -18.75 -6.75 -11.28
C TYR A 65 -18.23 -5.30 -11.27
N LEU A 66 -18.73 -4.45 -12.17
CA LEU A 66 -18.34 -3.04 -12.25
C LEU A 66 -18.67 -2.31 -10.95
N TYR A 67 -19.90 -2.44 -10.46
CA TYR A 67 -20.31 -1.85 -9.18
C TYR A 67 -19.48 -2.40 -8.03
N ALA A 68 -19.32 -3.73 -7.94
CA ALA A 68 -18.65 -4.33 -6.79
C ALA A 68 -17.15 -3.99 -6.71
N THR A 69 -16.52 -3.78 -7.86
CA THR A 69 -15.10 -3.37 -7.91
C THR A 69 -14.90 -1.86 -7.94
N ASP A 70 -15.95 -1.04 -8.05
CA ASP A 70 -15.81 0.41 -7.92
C ASP A 70 -15.59 0.79 -6.46
N THR A 71 -14.55 1.57 -6.17
CA THR A 71 -14.28 2.08 -4.81
C THR A 71 -15.43 2.87 -4.20
N ARG A 72 -16.32 3.44 -5.01
CA ARG A 72 -17.51 4.20 -4.58
C ARG A 72 -18.67 3.32 -4.13
N ALA A 73 -18.61 2.01 -4.33
CA ALA A 73 -19.68 1.11 -3.91
C ALA A 73 -19.93 1.21 -2.41
N PHE A 74 -21.22 1.23 -2.02
CA PHE A 74 -21.66 1.45 -0.65
C PHE A 74 -20.95 0.56 0.37
N PHE A 75 -20.78 -0.72 0.03
CA PHE A 75 -20.30 -1.72 0.97
C PHE A 75 -18.82 -1.57 1.31
N HIS A 76 -17.99 -0.96 0.45
CA HIS A 76 -16.57 -0.74 0.73
C HIS A 76 -16.33 0.18 1.93
N ARG A 77 -17.28 1.09 2.22
CA ARG A 77 -17.24 2.00 3.36
C ARG A 77 -18.09 1.52 4.53
N TRP A 78 -19.32 1.09 4.24
CA TRP A 78 -20.34 0.92 5.29
C TRP A 78 -20.52 -0.53 5.74
N VAL A 79 -20.03 -1.51 4.99
CA VAL A 79 -20.18 -2.94 5.32
C VAL A 79 -18.82 -3.55 5.64
N VAL A 80 -17.83 -3.42 4.75
CA VAL A 80 -16.54 -4.09 4.87
C VAL A 80 -15.79 -3.70 6.14
N PRO A 81 -15.59 -2.40 6.49
CA PRO A 81 -14.85 -2.06 7.71
C PRO A 81 -15.56 -2.52 9.00
N PRO A 82 -16.88 -2.30 9.20
CA PRO A 82 -17.58 -2.87 10.35
C PRO A 82 -17.52 -4.40 10.41
N LEU A 83 -17.71 -5.08 9.28
CA LEU A 83 -17.68 -6.55 9.21
C LEU A 83 -16.29 -7.10 9.57
N LEU A 84 -15.22 -6.51 9.05
CA LEU A 84 -13.85 -6.90 9.41
C LEU A 84 -13.58 -6.69 10.90
N ARG A 85 -14.05 -5.59 11.49
CA ARG A 85 -13.90 -5.35 12.95
C ARG A 85 -14.70 -6.33 13.80
N TRP A 86 -15.86 -6.79 13.31
CA TRP A 86 -16.68 -7.78 14.00
C TRP A 86 -16.09 -9.18 13.88
N ALA A 87 -15.66 -9.58 12.68
CA ALA A 87 -15.07 -10.88 12.41
C ALA A 87 -13.67 -11.04 13.04
N TYR A 88 -12.91 -9.95 13.11
CA TYR A 88 -11.56 -9.90 13.69
C TYR A 88 -11.51 -8.83 14.80
N PRO A 89 -11.80 -9.22 16.06
CA PRO A 89 -11.74 -8.33 17.20
C PRO A 89 -10.35 -7.72 17.43
N ASP A 90 -9.29 -8.52 17.22
CA ASP A 90 -7.91 -8.02 17.20
C ASP A 90 -7.66 -7.13 15.98
N ALA A 91 -6.98 -6.00 16.18
CA ALA A 91 -6.80 -5.01 15.13
C ALA A 91 -5.68 -5.35 14.14
N GLU A 92 -4.69 -6.14 14.56
CA GLU A 92 -3.62 -6.62 13.69
C GLU A 92 -4.13 -7.77 12.81
N ASP A 93 -4.92 -8.69 13.36
CA ASP A 93 -5.52 -9.78 12.60
C ASP A 93 -6.48 -9.26 11.51
N ALA A 94 -7.30 -8.26 11.84
CA ALA A 94 -8.16 -7.61 10.84
C ALA A 94 -7.36 -6.91 9.73
N HIS A 95 -6.21 -6.32 10.09
CA HIS A 95 -5.31 -5.69 9.13
C HIS A 95 -4.74 -6.75 8.18
N HIS A 96 -4.23 -7.87 8.70
CA HIS A 96 -3.75 -8.99 7.89
C HIS A 96 -4.85 -9.60 7.01
N ALA A 97 -6.06 -9.77 7.53
CA ALA A 97 -7.20 -10.26 6.75
C ALA A 97 -7.54 -9.29 5.60
N GLY A 98 -7.57 -7.99 5.88
CA GLY A 98 -7.82 -6.95 4.87
C GLY A 98 -6.75 -6.89 3.78
N THR A 99 -5.46 -6.91 4.14
CA THR A 99 -4.37 -6.88 3.17
C THR A 99 -4.29 -8.17 2.35
N THR A 100 -4.53 -9.33 2.98
CA THR A 100 -4.63 -10.62 2.27
C THR A 100 -5.79 -10.62 1.29
N ALA A 101 -6.97 -10.12 1.70
CA ALA A 101 -8.12 -10.00 0.81
C ALA A 101 -7.83 -9.08 -0.38
N LEU A 102 -7.22 -7.90 -0.16
CA LEU A 102 -6.81 -7.00 -1.24
C LEU A 102 -5.84 -7.66 -2.21
N LYS A 103 -4.85 -8.41 -1.69
CA LYS A 103 -3.87 -9.16 -2.50
C LYS A 103 -4.55 -10.20 -3.38
N VAL A 104 -5.35 -11.10 -2.79
CA VAL A 104 -6.04 -12.18 -3.51
C VAL A 104 -7.02 -11.60 -4.54
N LEU A 105 -7.81 -10.61 -4.15
CA LEU A 105 -8.75 -9.97 -5.08
C LEU A 105 -8.03 -9.27 -6.23
N HIS A 106 -6.85 -8.68 -5.99
CA HIS A 106 -6.06 -8.06 -7.05
C HIS A 106 -5.52 -9.10 -8.05
N GLU A 107 -4.99 -10.23 -7.56
CA GLU A 107 -4.56 -11.35 -8.41
C GLU A 107 -5.70 -11.94 -9.25
N LEU A 108 -6.93 -11.94 -8.72
CA LEU A 108 -8.13 -12.39 -9.42
C LEU A 108 -8.82 -11.30 -10.26
N ASN A 109 -8.26 -10.08 -10.32
CA ASN A 109 -8.88 -8.92 -10.99
C ASN A 109 -10.29 -8.57 -10.46
N LEU A 110 -10.54 -8.83 -9.17
CA LEU A 110 -11.77 -8.52 -8.43
C LEU A 110 -11.55 -7.47 -7.32
N ASN A 111 -10.37 -6.84 -7.24
CA ASN A 111 -10.08 -5.83 -6.22
C ASN A 111 -10.93 -4.56 -6.40
N PRO A 112 -11.26 -3.86 -5.29
CA PRO A 112 -11.74 -2.49 -5.37
C PRO A 112 -10.71 -1.64 -6.11
N ARG A 113 -11.19 -0.82 -7.03
CA ARG A 113 -10.40 0.12 -7.81
C ARG A 113 -11.21 1.36 -8.16
N GLU A 114 -10.52 2.48 -8.28
CA GLU A 114 -11.14 3.72 -8.73
C GLU A 114 -11.52 3.59 -10.21
N ARG A 115 -12.83 3.72 -10.48
CA ARG A 115 -13.38 3.66 -11.85
C ARG A 115 -13.81 5.03 -12.37
N ASP A 116 -13.79 6.06 -11.53
CA ASP A 116 -14.17 7.41 -11.91
C ASP A 116 -13.03 8.09 -12.70
N THR A 117 -13.11 8.02 -14.02
CA THR A 117 -12.11 8.63 -14.90
C THR A 117 -12.12 10.15 -14.83
N THR A 118 -13.19 10.77 -14.32
CA THR A 118 -13.22 12.23 -14.18
C THR A 118 -12.26 12.72 -13.09
N LEU A 119 -11.83 11.84 -12.17
CA LEU A 119 -10.86 12.17 -11.13
C LEU A 119 -9.40 12.12 -11.60
N ASN A 120 -9.16 11.78 -12.86
CA ASN A 120 -7.88 11.96 -13.53
C ASN A 120 -7.94 13.28 -14.30
N SER A 121 -7.87 14.39 -13.58
CA SER A 121 -8.08 15.72 -14.16
C SER A 121 -6.96 16.71 -13.80
N PRO A 122 -6.66 17.69 -14.66
CA PRO A 122 -5.59 18.65 -14.41
C PRO A 122 -5.76 19.45 -13.11
N GLU A 123 -7.00 19.63 -12.63
CA GLU A 123 -7.29 20.36 -11.39
C GLU A 123 -6.80 19.65 -10.13
N LEU A 124 -6.60 18.32 -10.19
CA LEU A 124 -6.01 17.56 -9.10
C LEU A 124 -4.52 17.32 -9.31
N ALA A 125 -3.99 17.50 -10.53
CA ALA A 125 -2.59 17.23 -10.81
C ALA A 125 -1.66 18.17 -10.03
N VAL A 126 -0.57 17.63 -9.47
CA VAL A 126 0.43 18.42 -8.75
C VAL A 126 1.84 17.99 -9.14
N ASN A 127 2.80 18.92 -9.11
CA ASN A 127 4.21 18.58 -9.33
C ASN A 127 4.89 18.16 -8.02
N VAL A 128 5.42 16.95 -7.99
CA VAL A 128 6.20 16.42 -6.87
C VAL A 128 7.56 15.96 -7.40
N PHE A 129 8.62 16.62 -6.92
CA PHE A 129 10.01 16.35 -7.33
C PHE A 129 10.25 16.44 -8.85
N GLY A 130 9.53 17.30 -9.56
CA GLY A 130 9.62 17.43 -11.02
C GLY A 130 8.74 16.42 -11.77
N THR A 131 8.05 15.51 -11.08
CA THR A 131 7.07 14.59 -11.67
C THR A 131 5.67 15.11 -11.47
N GLU A 132 4.89 15.22 -12.55
CA GLU A 132 3.45 15.49 -12.43
C GLU A 132 2.74 14.23 -11.94
N ILE A 133 2.13 14.29 -10.76
CA ILE A 133 1.29 13.21 -10.21
C ILE A 133 -0.18 13.55 -10.40
N GLN A 134 -1.01 12.53 -10.63
CA GLN A 134 -2.43 12.69 -11.00
C GLN A 134 -3.30 13.32 -9.90
N ASN A 135 -2.89 13.19 -8.63
CA ASN A 135 -3.59 13.77 -7.49
C ASN A 135 -2.66 13.88 -6.28
N PRO A 136 -2.94 14.78 -5.32
CA PRO A 136 -2.08 15.02 -4.16
C PRO A 136 -2.37 14.07 -2.99
N ILE A 137 -3.15 13.01 -3.19
CA ILE A 137 -3.55 12.09 -2.11
C ILE A 137 -2.67 10.85 -2.11
N ALA A 138 -2.11 10.53 -0.95
CA ALA A 138 -1.20 9.41 -0.77
C ALA A 138 -1.66 8.46 0.33
N ILE A 139 -1.19 7.21 0.26
CA ILE A 139 -1.34 6.23 1.34
C ILE A 139 -0.04 6.18 2.13
N SER A 140 -0.13 6.33 3.45
CA SER A 140 1.02 6.39 4.37
C SER A 140 1.60 5.02 4.70
N ALA A 141 2.89 4.99 5.07
CA ALA A 141 3.59 3.76 5.49
C ALA A 141 2.89 3.04 6.64
N GLY A 142 3.19 1.75 6.74
CA GLY A 142 2.72 0.85 7.79
C GLY A 142 1.45 0.08 7.43
N LEU A 143 0.80 0.40 6.30
CA LEU A 143 -0.31 -0.39 5.77
C LEU A 143 0.23 -1.56 4.94
N ASP A 144 1.19 -1.30 4.08
CA ASP A 144 1.93 -2.33 3.34
C ASP A 144 3.39 -2.32 3.80
N LYS A 145 3.66 -3.04 4.89
CA LYS A 145 4.98 -3.04 5.54
C LYS A 145 6.05 -3.74 4.71
N ASP A 146 5.66 -4.75 3.94
CA ASP A 146 6.57 -5.62 3.20
C ASP A 146 6.47 -5.44 1.66
N GLY A 147 5.63 -4.52 1.17
CA GLY A 147 5.48 -4.23 -0.26
C GLY A 147 4.67 -5.29 -1.02
N GLU A 148 3.70 -5.94 -0.37
CA GLU A 148 2.90 -7.03 -0.93
C GLU A 148 1.71 -6.56 -1.75
N ILE A 149 1.21 -5.33 -1.52
CA ILE A 149 -0.06 -4.85 -2.08
C ILE A 149 0.04 -3.45 -2.71
N ALA A 150 1.25 -2.95 -2.97
CA ALA A 150 1.46 -1.62 -3.57
C ALA A 150 0.58 -1.35 -4.81
N ASP A 151 0.45 -2.31 -5.72
CA ASP A 151 -0.41 -2.19 -6.91
C ASP A 151 -1.89 -2.11 -6.56
N ALA A 152 -2.36 -2.91 -5.61
CA ALA A 152 -3.74 -2.85 -5.14
C ALA A 152 -4.03 -1.51 -4.45
N LEU A 153 -3.06 -0.93 -3.72
CA LEU A 153 -3.19 0.39 -3.10
C LEU A 153 -3.23 1.52 -4.15
N PHE A 154 -2.42 1.41 -5.20
CA PHE A 154 -2.50 2.31 -6.34
C PHE A 154 -3.85 2.22 -7.05
N ASP A 155 -4.43 1.03 -7.19
CA ASP A 155 -5.77 0.85 -7.78
C ASP A 155 -6.86 1.57 -7.00
N LEU A 156 -6.68 1.83 -5.69
CA LEU A 156 -7.62 2.64 -4.89
C LEU A 156 -7.65 4.14 -5.26
N GLY A 157 -6.76 4.58 -6.16
CA GLY A 157 -6.76 5.95 -6.71
C GLY A 157 -5.66 6.87 -6.16
N ALA A 158 -4.78 6.37 -5.30
CA ALA A 158 -3.71 7.17 -4.69
C ALA A 158 -2.66 7.59 -5.73
N GLY A 159 -2.25 8.87 -5.67
CA GLY A 159 -1.12 9.38 -6.46
C GLY A 159 0.22 8.88 -5.96
N ILE A 160 0.36 8.65 -4.64
CA ILE A 160 1.56 8.10 -4.02
C ILE A 160 1.20 6.98 -3.04
N VAL A 161 1.98 5.91 -3.04
CA VAL A 161 1.90 4.85 -2.03
C VAL A 161 3.23 4.77 -1.30
N GLU A 162 3.21 4.83 0.03
CA GLU A 162 4.37 4.64 0.89
C GLU A 162 4.32 3.22 1.52
N ILE A 163 5.29 2.37 1.20
CA ILE A 163 5.48 1.04 1.81
C ILE A 163 6.56 1.08 2.89
N GLY A 164 6.62 0.07 3.78
CA GLY A 164 7.57 0.03 4.92
C GLY A 164 6.92 0.40 6.26
N GLY A 165 7.64 0.69 7.35
CA GLY A 165 9.09 0.92 7.50
C GLY A 165 9.94 -0.35 7.55
N CYS A 166 10.69 -0.56 6.48
CA CYS A 166 11.58 -1.69 6.29
C CYS A 166 12.86 -1.53 7.13
N THR A 167 13.26 -2.62 7.77
CA THR A 167 14.55 -2.73 8.48
C THR A 167 15.57 -3.50 7.63
N PRO A 168 16.88 -3.41 7.91
CA PRO A 168 17.89 -4.20 7.21
C PRO A 168 17.62 -5.69 7.31
N LEU A 169 17.56 -6.18 8.55
CA LEU A 169 17.32 -7.58 8.90
C LEU A 169 15.85 -7.78 9.30
N PRO A 170 15.32 -9.00 9.14
CA PRO A 170 13.99 -9.35 9.62
C PRO A 170 13.85 -9.12 11.13
N GLN A 171 12.70 -8.64 11.57
CA GLN A 171 12.34 -8.57 12.98
C GLN A 171 10.82 -8.66 13.18
N GLU A 172 10.41 -9.36 14.24
CA GLU A 172 9.00 -9.58 14.57
C GLU A 172 8.28 -8.31 15.06
N GLY A 173 9.03 -7.33 15.56
CA GLY A 173 8.51 -6.15 16.28
C GLY A 173 8.24 -6.42 17.77
N ASN A 174 7.43 -5.57 18.40
CA ASN A 174 7.07 -5.73 19.82
C ASN A 174 5.99 -6.82 20.02
N PRO A 175 5.87 -7.42 21.23
CA PRO A 175 4.88 -8.45 21.51
C PRO A 175 3.43 -8.01 21.25
N LYS A 176 2.58 -8.94 20.81
CA LYS A 176 1.13 -8.75 20.64
C LYS A 176 0.40 -8.84 22.00
N PRO A 177 -0.78 -8.21 22.16
CA PRO A 177 -1.41 -7.25 21.24
C PRO A 177 -0.68 -5.90 21.21
N ARG A 178 -0.63 -5.27 20.04
CA ARG A 178 0.17 -4.06 19.79
C ARG A 178 -0.51 -3.01 18.91
N VAL A 179 -1.79 -3.18 18.63
CA VAL A 179 -2.65 -2.16 18.02
C VAL A 179 -4.03 -2.24 18.64
N PHE A 180 -4.53 -1.08 19.06
CA PHE A 180 -5.73 -0.94 19.87
C PHE A 180 -6.63 0.11 19.26
N ARG A 181 -7.88 -0.26 18.98
CA ARG A 181 -8.86 0.67 18.39
C ARG A 181 -9.52 1.49 19.48
N VAL A 182 -9.72 2.78 19.21
CA VAL A 182 -10.57 3.67 20.00
C VAL A 182 -11.68 4.17 19.07
N ARG A 183 -12.70 3.33 18.89
CA ARG A 183 -13.67 3.45 17.79
C ARG A 183 -14.50 4.72 17.90
N SER A 184 -14.87 5.11 19.11
CA SER A 184 -15.59 6.36 19.38
C SER A 184 -14.82 7.62 18.95
N LEU A 185 -13.52 7.49 18.65
CA LEU A 185 -12.67 8.57 18.14
C LEU A 185 -12.24 8.36 16.69
N ASP A 186 -12.67 7.28 16.04
CA ASP A 186 -12.05 6.76 14.80
C ASP A 186 -10.51 6.72 14.89
N GLY A 187 -10.02 6.39 16.09
CA GLY A 187 -8.60 6.44 16.44
C GLY A 187 -8.00 5.07 16.70
N MET A 188 -6.68 5.01 16.76
CA MET A 188 -5.96 3.82 17.18
C MET A 188 -4.65 4.17 17.88
N VAL A 189 -4.28 3.35 18.85
CA VAL A 189 -2.95 3.37 19.47
C VAL A 189 -2.19 2.14 18.98
N ASN A 190 -0.93 2.30 18.59
CA ASN A 190 -0.10 1.16 18.19
C ASN A 190 1.32 1.24 18.75
N ARG A 191 1.88 0.06 19.00
CA ARG A 191 3.26 -0.16 19.44
C ARG A 191 3.96 -1.24 18.63
N TYR A 192 3.79 -1.24 17.30
CA TYR A 192 4.33 -2.31 16.43
C TYR A 192 5.83 -2.56 16.59
N GLY A 193 6.65 -1.50 16.71
CA GLY A 193 8.11 -1.63 16.82
C GLY A 193 8.77 -2.11 15.53
N LEU A 194 8.34 -1.58 14.37
CA LEU A 194 8.93 -1.87 13.05
C LEU A 194 9.02 -3.37 12.71
N ASN A 195 7.92 -4.11 12.84
CA ASN A 195 7.87 -5.49 12.34
C ASN A 195 8.06 -5.50 10.80
N SER A 196 9.02 -6.29 10.32
CA SER A 196 9.52 -6.22 8.94
C SER A 196 10.19 -7.54 8.56
N ARG A 197 10.00 -8.01 7.33
CA ARG A 197 10.72 -9.19 6.80
C ARG A 197 12.13 -8.88 6.30
N GLY A 198 12.59 -7.63 6.42
CA GLY A 198 13.93 -7.20 6.05
C GLY A 198 14.06 -6.68 4.62
N ALA A 199 15.12 -5.93 4.36
CA ALA A 199 15.35 -5.23 3.10
C ALA A 199 15.60 -6.18 1.93
N ASP A 200 16.23 -7.32 2.17
CA ASP A 200 16.49 -8.32 1.13
C ASP A 200 15.18 -8.99 0.64
N ASP A 201 14.26 -9.33 1.55
CA ASP A 201 12.94 -9.90 1.20
C ASP A 201 12.10 -8.90 0.38
N MET A 202 12.04 -7.65 0.83
CA MET A 202 11.34 -6.59 0.09
C MET A 202 11.99 -6.33 -1.28
N ALA A 203 13.32 -6.34 -1.39
CA ALA A 203 14.02 -6.16 -2.65
C ALA A 203 13.72 -7.27 -3.66
N ILE A 204 13.64 -8.54 -3.23
CA ILE A 204 13.25 -9.66 -4.10
C ILE A 204 11.85 -9.42 -4.67
N ARG A 205 10.91 -9.02 -3.83
CA ARG A 205 9.52 -8.76 -4.20
C ARG A 205 9.37 -7.60 -5.17
N LEU A 206 10.02 -6.47 -4.88
CA LEU A 206 9.99 -5.29 -5.74
C LEU A 206 10.68 -5.56 -7.09
N ARG A 207 11.75 -6.36 -7.10
CA ARG A 207 12.40 -6.80 -8.34
C ARG A 207 11.49 -7.68 -9.19
N ASP A 208 10.80 -8.64 -8.57
CA ASP A 208 9.85 -9.51 -9.26
C ASP A 208 8.68 -8.71 -9.87
N ARG A 209 8.16 -7.73 -9.12
CA ARG A 209 7.18 -6.76 -9.62
C ARG A 209 7.70 -6.00 -10.85
N LEU A 210 8.92 -5.45 -10.79
CA LEU A 210 9.55 -4.74 -11.91
C LEU A 210 9.79 -5.65 -13.11
N ARG A 211 10.22 -6.90 -12.90
CA ARG A 211 10.44 -7.89 -13.96
C ARG A 211 9.16 -8.25 -14.70
N ARG A 212 8.05 -8.46 -13.99
CA ARG A 212 6.75 -8.72 -14.61
C ARG A 212 6.32 -7.56 -15.51
N TYR A 213 6.46 -6.33 -15.00
CA TYR A 213 6.15 -5.12 -15.77
C TYR A 213 7.06 -4.97 -17.00
N ALA A 214 8.37 -5.12 -16.84
CA ALA A 214 9.33 -5.08 -17.95
C ALA A 214 8.97 -6.10 -19.04
N ARG A 215 8.68 -7.35 -18.64
CA ARG A 215 8.27 -8.42 -19.56
C ARG A 215 6.98 -8.08 -20.31
N SER A 216 5.98 -7.47 -19.66
CA SER A 216 4.75 -7.07 -20.34
C SER A 216 4.94 -6.02 -21.44
N LEU A 217 6.06 -5.30 -21.40
CA LEU A 217 6.43 -4.28 -22.40
C LEU A 217 7.54 -4.75 -23.36
N GLY A 218 8.03 -5.98 -23.22
CA GLY A 218 9.20 -6.46 -23.98
C GLY A 218 10.51 -5.73 -23.64
N LEU A 219 10.61 -5.15 -22.44
CA LEU A 219 11.77 -4.39 -21.96
C LEU A 219 12.61 -5.22 -20.97
N THR A 220 13.87 -4.81 -20.77
CA THR A 220 14.71 -5.36 -19.70
C THR A 220 14.47 -4.64 -18.36
N GLU A 221 14.97 -5.21 -17.25
CA GLU A 221 14.97 -4.51 -15.95
C GLU A 221 15.68 -3.15 -16.05
N LYS A 222 16.80 -3.11 -16.77
CA LYS A 222 17.64 -1.91 -16.92
C LYS A 222 16.94 -0.82 -17.73
N ASP A 223 16.15 -1.20 -18.73
CA ASP A 223 15.35 -0.25 -19.52
C ASP A 223 14.32 0.45 -18.64
N VAL A 224 13.57 -0.30 -17.83
CA VAL A 224 12.57 0.27 -16.91
C VAL A 224 13.24 1.17 -15.88
N LEU A 225 14.30 0.68 -15.24
CA LEU A 225 15.06 1.41 -14.22
C LEU A 225 15.66 2.73 -14.71
N ASN A 226 15.96 2.81 -16.01
CA ASN A 226 16.51 4.01 -16.65
C ASN A 226 15.46 4.89 -17.33
N GLY A 227 14.17 4.61 -17.14
CA GLY A 227 13.08 5.47 -17.60
C GLY A 227 12.63 5.22 -19.04
N ASN A 228 13.13 4.18 -19.73
CA ASN A 228 12.72 3.86 -21.10
C ASN A 228 11.22 3.47 -21.19
N ALA A 229 10.64 3.04 -20.07
CA ALA A 229 9.21 2.75 -19.95
C ALA A 229 8.33 4.01 -19.81
N LYS A 230 8.92 5.21 -19.73
CA LYS A 230 8.21 6.51 -19.58
C LYS A 230 7.29 6.59 -18.35
N VAL A 231 7.60 5.80 -17.32
CA VAL A 231 6.95 5.86 -16.01
C VAL A 231 8.01 5.90 -14.92
N PRO A 232 7.71 6.45 -13.73
CA PRO A 232 8.59 6.33 -12.58
C PRO A 232 8.87 4.85 -12.27
N PRO A 233 10.14 4.43 -12.14
CA PRO A 233 10.52 3.03 -12.05
C PRO A 233 10.16 2.38 -10.70
N GLY A 234 9.82 3.16 -9.68
CA GLY A 234 9.26 2.63 -8.44
C GLY A 234 7.77 2.31 -8.59
N SER A 235 6.97 3.30 -9.00
CA SER A 235 5.52 3.14 -9.14
C SER A 235 5.12 2.24 -10.30
N LEU A 236 5.93 2.19 -11.36
CA LEU A 236 5.64 1.51 -12.63
C LEU A 236 4.32 1.98 -13.28
N ARG A 237 3.87 3.19 -12.92
CA ARG A 237 2.58 3.75 -13.35
C ARG A 237 2.75 5.23 -13.64
N GLU A 238 2.17 5.67 -14.75
CA GLU A 238 2.16 7.08 -15.13
C GLU A 238 1.46 7.93 -14.07
N GLY A 239 2.06 9.10 -13.77
CA GLY A 239 1.52 10.07 -12.83
C GLY A 239 1.40 9.56 -11.38
N ARG A 240 2.23 8.59 -10.99
CA ARG A 240 2.26 8.02 -9.63
C ARG A 240 3.69 7.82 -9.14
N LEU A 241 3.89 7.85 -7.82
CA LEU A 241 5.19 7.60 -7.18
C LEU A 241 5.08 6.52 -6.11
N LEU A 242 6.08 5.64 -6.04
CA LEU A 242 6.25 4.69 -4.95
C LEU A 242 7.30 5.22 -3.98
N ALA A 243 6.88 5.43 -2.73
CA ALA A 243 7.76 5.74 -1.62
C ALA A 243 8.10 4.46 -0.83
N VAL A 244 9.37 4.29 -0.47
CA VAL A 244 9.84 3.15 0.34
C VAL A 244 10.47 3.68 1.62
N GLN A 245 9.80 3.41 2.74
CA GLN A 245 10.24 3.83 4.06
C GLN A 245 11.23 2.82 4.64
N ILE A 246 12.35 3.34 5.14
CA ILE A 246 13.44 2.58 5.75
C ILE A 246 13.68 3.06 7.18
N ALA A 247 14.12 2.15 8.04
CA ALA A 247 14.40 2.38 9.45
C ALA A 247 15.52 1.47 9.96
N LYS A 248 16.07 1.77 11.14
CA LYS A 248 17.05 0.91 11.81
C LYS A 248 16.42 -0.35 12.41
N ASN A 249 17.22 -1.40 12.62
CA ASN A 249 16.80 -2.53 13.43
C ASN A 249 16.68 -2.13 14.92
N LYS A 250 15.80 -2.83 15.65
CA LYS A 250 15.57 -2.56 17.09
C LYS A 250 16.83 -2.79 17.92
N GLU A 251 17.56 -3.87 17.63
CA GLU A 251 18.74 -4.33 18.37
C GLU A 251 20.01 -3.50 18.09
N THR A 252 20.00 -2.63 17.07
CA THR A 252 21.11 -1.72 16.79
C THR A 252 21.24 -0.71 17.93
N ASP A 253 22.41 -0.69 18.60
CA ASP A 253 22.70 0.19 19.74
C ASP A 253 22.42 1.65 19.37
N GLU A 254 21.56 2.30 20.16
CA GLU A 254 21.13 3.68 19.95
C GLU A 254 22.26 4.70 20.14
N ARG A 255 23.38 4.30 20.76
CA ARG A 255 24.56 5.13 20.97
C ARG A 255 25.61 5.00 19.86
N ASP A 256 25.49 3.97 19.01
CA ASP A 256 26.40 3.76 17.89
C ASP A 256 25.82 4.39 16.62
N GLU A 257 26.08 5.69 16.45
CA GLU A 257 25.63 6.44 15.27
C GLU A 257 26.07 5.82 13.94
N LYS A 258 27.24 5.16 13.91
CA LYS A 258 27.77 4.53 12.70
C LYS A 258 26.99 3.27 12.35
N ALA A 259 26.70 2.42 13.34
CA ALA A 259 25.86 1.24 13.14
C ALA A 259 24.44 1.64 12.72
N ILE A 260 23.88 2.69 13.34
CA ILE A 260 22.59 3.25 12.94
C ILE A 260 22.62 3.69 11.48
N ALA A 261 23.60 4.50 11.07
CA ALA A 261 23.71 4.93 9.68
C ALA A 261 23.87 3.75 8.70
N GLU A 262 24.64 2.73 9.07
CA GLU A 262 24.83 1.53 8.25
C GLU A 262 23.52 0.75 8.05
N ASP A 263 22.62 0.71 9.03
CA ASP A 263 21.29 0.10 8.84
C ASP A 263 20.53 0.80 7.69
N TYR A 264 20.46 2.13 7.71
CA TYR A 264 19.77 2.86 6.64
C TYR A 264 20.48 2.68 5.30
N VAL A 265 21.81 2.77 5.27
CA VAL A 265 22.62 2.57 4.07
C VAL A 265 22.45 1.16 3.51
N TYR A 266 22.35 0.13 4.35
CA TYR A 266 22.05 -1.24 3.94
C TYR A 266 20.70 -1.30 3.21
N CYS A 267 19.66 -0.71 3.79
CA CYS A 267 18.34 -0.63 3.15
C CYS A 267 18.41 0.12 1.81
N VAL A 268 19.14 1.24 1.73
CA VAL A 268 19.34 2.01 0.48
C VAL A 268 19.95 1.11 -0.60
N ARG A 269 21.04 0.39 -0.29
CA ARG A 269 21.72 -0.51 -1.25
C ARG A 269 20.80 -1.57 -1.85
N ARG A 270 19.77 -2.01 -1.11
CA ARG A 270 18.82 -3.02 -1.56
C ARG A 270 17.62 -2.42 -2.29
N LEU A 271 17.09 -1.31 -1.78
CA LEU A 271 15.75 -0.82 -2.11
C LEU A 271 15.74 0.41 -3.02
N ALA A 272 16.82 1.20 -3.07
CA ALA A 272 16.87 2.45 -3.81
C ALA A 272 16.53 2.31 -5.29
N ARG A 273 16.90 1.17 -5.90
CA ARG A 273 16.59 0.88 -7.31
C ARG A 273 15.09 0.82 -7.58
N TYR A 274 14.29 0.43 -6.60
CA TYR A 274 12.86 0.18 -6.76
C TYR A 274 11.97 1.26 -6.12
N ALA A 275 12.56 2.35 -5.63
CA ALA A 275 11.84 3.47 -5.04
C ALA A 275 11.88 4.68 -5.96
N ASP A 276 10.79 5.44 -6.04
CA ASP A 276 10.86 6.81 -6.58
C ASP A 276 11.29 7.79 -5.48
N VAL A 277 10.86 7.50 -4.25
CA VAL A 277 11.21 8.25 -3.04
C VAL A 277 11.64 7.28 -1.94
N LEU A 278 12.83 7.46 -1.37
CA LEU A 278 13.26 6.82 -0.14
C LEU A 278 12.85 7.69 1.05
N VAL A 279 12.28 7.09 2.08
CA VAL A 279 11.85 7.81 3.29
C VAL A 279 12.62 7.30 4.50
N VAL A 280 13.43 8.17 5.10
CA VAL A 280 14.17 7.91 6.33
C VAL A 280 13.23 8.13 7.52
N ASN A 281 12.87 7.06 8.24
CA ASN A 281 12.00 7.16 9.41
C ASN A 281 12.81 7.31 10.70
N VAL A 282 12.80 8.52 11.26
CA VAL A 282 13.39 8.86 12.57
C VAL A 282 12.34 9.19 13.63
N SER A 283 11.07 8.82 13.41
CA SER A 283 9.94 9.38 14.18
C SER A 283 9.03 8.35 14.85
N SER A 284 9.27 7.05 14.66
CA SER A 284 8.53 5.99 15.38
C SER A 284 8.70 6.14 16.89
N PRO A 285 7.61 6.25 17.68
CA PRO A 285 7.68 6.23 19.14
C PRO A 285 7.91 4.83 19.72
N ASN A 286 7.92 3.81 18.87
CA ASN A 286 7.83 2.40 19.27
C ASN A 286 9.17 1.67 19.21
N THR A 287 10.23 2.37 18.83
CA THR A 287 11.61 1.88 18.75
C THR A 287 12.45 2.79 19.66
N PRO A 288 13.08 2.25 20.73
CA PRO A 288 13.95 3.02 21.62
C PRO A 288 15.04 3.79 20.85
N GLY A 289 15.37 4.98 21.34
CA GLY A 289 16.41 5.86 20.79
C GLY A 289 16.11 6.51 19.44
N LEU A 290 15.06 6.06 18.72
CA LEU A 290 14.89 6.47 17.33
C LEU A 290 14.57 7.96 17.16
N ARG A 291 13.79 8.54 18.09
CA ARG A 291 13.44 9.96 18.05
C ARG A 291 14.57 10.88 18.46
N ASP A 292 15.53 10.37 19.23
CA ASP A 292 16.69 11.12 19.68
C ASP A 292 17.63 11.45 18.50
N LEU A 293 17.54 10.66 17.42
CA LEU A 293 18.20 10.93 16.14
C LEU A 293 17.74 12.23 15.47
N GLN A 294 16.65 12.85 15.91
CA GLN A 294 16.16 14.12 15.35
C GLN A 294 16.96 15.34 15.83
N ALA A 295 17.92 15.18 16.74
CA ALA A 295 18.89 16.21 17.05
C ALA A 295 19.70 16.60 15.80
N THR A 296 19.98 17.88 15.63
CA THR A 296 20.53 18.47 14.38
C THR A 296 21.73 17.71 13.82
N GLU A 297 22.74 17.46 14.65
CA GLU A 297 24.02 16.89 14.21
C GLU A 297 23.93 15.38 13.87
N PRO A 298 23.40 14.51 14.75
CA PRO A 298 23.14 13.11 14.40
C PRO A 298 22.24 12.96 13.17
N LEU A 299 21.18 13.78 13.07
CA LEU A 299 20.27 13.76 11.93
C LEU A 299 21.01 14.13 10.65
N THR A 300 21.83 15.18 10.68
CA THR A 300 22.61 15.62 9.51
C THR A 300 23.52 14.50 9.02
N ARG A 301 24.28 13.85 9.91
CA ARG A 301 25.19 12.75 9.54
C ARG A 301 24.45 11.57 8.93
N LEU A 302 23.35 11.14 9.56
CA LEU A 302 22.52 10.05 9.07
C LEU A 302 21.96 10.36 7.67
N LEU A 303 21.35 11.53 7.51
CA LEU A 303 20.72 11.92 6.24
C LEU A 303 21.77 12.08 5.13
N SER A 304 22.94 12.64 5.42
CA SER A 304 24.03 12.74 4.44
C SER A 304 24.46 11.35 3.96
N ALA A 305 24.66 10.39 4.87
CA ALA A 305 25.02 9.02 4.49
C ALA A 305 23.97 8.36 3.58
N VAL A 306 22.68 8.57 3.85
CA VAL A 306 21.59 8.06 3.02
C VAL A 306 21.56 8.75 1.64
N VAL A 307 21.71 10.07 1.59
CA VAL A 307 21.71 10.83 0.32
C VAL A 307 22.90 10.44 -0.55
N GLU A 308 24.09 10.32 0.04
CA GLU A 308 25.31 9.88 -0.65
C GLU A 308 25.16 8.46 -1.20
N GLU A 309 24.59 7.53 -0.43
CA GLU A 309 24.38 6.17 -0.92
C GLU A 309 23.28 6.11 -2.00
N ALA A 310 22.19 6.87 -1.84
CA ALA A 310 21.13 6.95 -2.83
C ALA A 310 21.64 7.51 -4.18
N ALA A 311 22.62 8.42 -4.15
CA ALA A 311 23.28 8.94 -5.35
C ALA A 311 24.08 7.88 -6.12
N LYS A 312 24.49 6.78 -5.49
CA LYS A 312 25.24 5.67 -6.11
C LYS A 312 24.32 4.61 -6.74
N THR A 313 23.00 4.81 -6.69
CA THR A 313 22.03 3.85 -7.22
C THR A 313 22.26 3.62 -8.72
N ASP A 314 22.31 2.36 -9.16
CA ASP A 314 22.46 1.96 -10.57
C ASP A 314 21.17 2.23 -11.38
N ARG A 315 20.92 3.52 -11.65
CA ARG A 315 19.83 4.15 -12.39
C ARG A 315 20.29 5.48 -12.98
N GLN A 316 19.74 5.88 -14.12
CA GLN A 316 20.00 7.22 -14.70
C GLN A 316 19.55 8.36 -13.77
N GLN A 317 18.41 8.18 -13.09
CA GLN A 317 17.91 9.13 -12.10
C GLN A 317 17.85 8.47 -10.74
N ARG A 318 18.58 9.05 -9.77
CA ARG A 318 18.53 8.60 -8.38
C ARG A 318 17.12 8.77 -7.79
N PRO A 319 16.70 7.91 -6.84
CA PRO A 319 15.51 8.19 -6.05
C PRO A 319 15.66 9.50 -5.26
N LYS A 320 14.54 10.13 -4.97
CA LYS A 320 14.47 11.26 -4.04
C LYS A 320 14.59 10.75 -2.62
N VAL A 321 15.11 11.56 -1.70
CA VAL A 321 15.23 11.21 -0.29
C VAL A 321 14.38 12.17 0.53
N MET A 322 13.57 11.62 1.43
CA MET A 322 12.79 12.37 2.41
C MET A 322 13.08 11.87 3.82
N VAL A 323 12.81 12.71 4.81
CA VAL A 323 12.83 12.33 6.23
C VAL A 323 11.42 12.45 6.83
N LYS A 324 10.98 11.47 7.62
CA LYS A 324 9.70 11.49 8.32
C LYS A 324 9.88 11.84 9.78
N VAL A 325 9.27 12.94 10.21
CA VAL A 325 9.53 13.58 11.51
C VAL A 325 8.35 13.43 12.48
N SER A 326 8.67 13.44 13.77
CA SER A 326 7.68 13.26 14.84
C SER A 326 6.80 14.50 14.99
N PRO A 327 5.49 14.35 15.28
CA PRO A 327 4.62 15.49 15.60
C PRO A 327 4.80 15.99 17.04
N ASP A 328 5.66 15.32 17.81
CA ASP A 328 5.89 15.62 19.22
C ASP A 328 7.14 16.50 19.43
N GLU A 329 7.97 16.69 18.40
CA GLU A 329 9.04 17.71 18.37
C GLU A 329 8.44 19.01 17.79
N ASP A 330 7.70 19.73 18.63
CA ASP A 330 6.93 20.92 18.23
C ASP A 330 7.46 22.23 18.81
N GLU A 331 8.61 22.22 19.48
CA GLU A 331 9.33 23.43 19.85
C GLU A 331 10.06 24.04 18.63
N ASP A 332 10.01 25.37 18.49
CA ASP A 332 10.59 26.06 17.32
C ASP A 332 12.08 25.76 17.14
N THR A 333 12.85 25.68 18.22
CA THR A 333 14.30 25.39 18.19
C THR A 333 14.61 23.99 17.66
N GLN A 334 13.82 22.99 18.07
CA GLN A 334 13.98 21.61 17.59
C GLN A 334 13.62 21.52 16.10
N MET A 335 12.51 22.15 15.70
CA MET A 335 12.08 22.20 14.30
C MET A 335 13.12 22.91 13.42
N GLU A 336 13.69 24.02 13.88
CA GLU A 336 14.78 24.72 13.19
C GLU A 336 16.01 23.83 13.00
N GLY A 337 16.38 23.04 14.01
CA GLY A 337 17.47 22.06 13.91
C GLY A 337 17.21 20.97 12.86
N ILE A 338 15.98 20.44 12.81
CA ILE A 338 15.57 19.48 11.78
C ILE A 338 15.64 20.12 10.38
N VAL A 339 15.14 21.35 10.22
CA VAL A 339 15.18 22.10 8.97
C VAL A 339 16.61 22.35 8.51
N GLU A 340 17.52 22.67 9.43
CA GLU A 340 18.95 22.81 9.14
C GLU A 340 19.54 21.49 8.64
N ALA A 341 19.27 20.38 9.33
CA ALA A 341 19.75 19.06 8.93
C ALA A 341 19.25 18.63 7.55
N VAL A 342 17.98 18.91 7.22
CA VAL A 342 17.40 18.66 5.88
C VAL A 342 18.12 19.43 4.78
N HIS A 343 18.53 20.67 5.03
CA HIS A 343 19.28 21.45 4.06
C HIS A 343 20.73 20.99 3.93
N ARG A 344 21.42 20.79 5.06
CA ARG A 344 22.84 20.39 5.10
C ARG A 344 23.09 19.02 4.47
N SER A 345 22.17 18.08 4.64
CA SER A 345 22.28 16.72 4.09
C SER A 345 21.89 16.59 2.62
N GLY A 346 21.22 17.60 2.04
CA GLY A 346 20.75 17.53 0.66
C GLY A 346 19.45 16.72 0.46
N VAL A 347 18.74 16.37 1.53
CA VAL A 347 17.43 15.72 1.49
C VAL A 347 16.44 16.54 0.65
N ASP A 348 15.64 15.87 -0.18
CA ASP A 348 14.75 16.50 -1.16
C ASP A 348 13.43 17.01 -0.51
N GLY A 349 12.99 16.42 0.60
CA GLY A 349 11.76 16.82 1.29
C GLY A 349 11.55 16.24 2.69
N VAL A 350 10.45 16.62 3.33
CA VAL A 350 10.09 16.20 4.70
C VAL A 350 8.68 15.64 4.71
N ILE A 351 8.47 14.53 5.40
CA ILE A 351 7.13 14.06 5.77
C ILE A 351 6.83 14.57 7.18
N VAL A 352 5.93 15.54 7.28
CA VAL A 352 5.54 16.17 8.54
C VAL A 352 4.45 15.33 9.19
N GLY A 353 4.80 14.73 10.33
CA GLY A 353 3.91 13.95 11.15
C GLY A 353 4.27 12.46 11.19
N ASN A 354 3.82 11.85 12.28
CA ASN A 354 3.79 10.43 12.55
C ASN A 354 2.71 10.26 13.65
N THR A 355 2.65 9.13 14.33
CA THR A 355 1.81 8.96 15.51
C THR A 355 2.35 9.76 16.71
N THR A 356 1.47 10.19 17.61
CA THR A 356 1.82 10.99 18.81
C THR A 356 1.82 10.15 20.09
N LYS A 357 2.76 10.40 21.01
CA LYS A 357 2.68 9.86 22.38
C LYS A 357 1.74 10.66 23.27
N ARG A 358 1.38 11.87 22.87
CA ARG A 358 0.47 12.75 23.60
C ARG A 358 -0.95 12.17 23.62
N ARG A 359 -1.68 12.46 24.68
CA ARG A 359 -3.06 12.00 24.94
C ARG A 359 -3.98 13.12 25.41
N ASP A 360 -3.41 14.26 25.77
CA ASP A 360 -4.13 15.51 25.98
C ASP A 360 -4.78 15.96 24.67
N GLY A 361 -6.04 16.42 24.77
CA GLY A 361 -6.78 16.95 23.63
C GLY A 361 -7.23 15.93 22.57
N VAL A 362 -6.95 14.63 22.73
CA VAL A 362 -7.33 13.61 21.74
C VAL A 362 -8.80 13.17 21.84
N ILE A 363 -9.47 13.47 22.95
CA ILE A 363 -10.89 13.20 23.16
C ILE A 363 -11.67 14.50 22.92
N PRO A 364 -12.45 14.62 21.84
CA PRO A 364 -13.28 15.79 21.60
C PRO A 364 -14.34 15.98 22.71
N PRO A 365 -14.73 17.23 23.01
CA PRO A 365 -15.81 17.51 23.96
C PRO A 365 -17.09 16.74 23.64
N GLY A 366 -17.71 16.13 24.66
CA GLY A 366 -18.97 15.41 24.52
C GLY A 366 -18.85 13.93 24.12
N ILE A 367 -17.68 13.44 23.72
CA ILE A 367 -17.49 12.02 23.40
C ILE A 367 -17.24 11.21 24.68
N LYS A 368 -18.10 10.24 24.95
CA LYS A 368 -17.96 9.29 26.07
C LYS A 368 -17.34 7.99 25.58
N LEU A 369 -16.11 7.71 26.02
CA LEU A 369 -15.44 6.44 25.77
C LEU A 369 -16.00 5.33 26.66
N THR A 370 -16.03 4.11 26.14
CA THR A 370 -16.23 2.89 26.95
C THR A 370 -15.01 2.62 27.85
N THR A 371 -15.14 1.74 28.84
CA THR A 371 -14.01 1.33 29.70
C THR A 371 -12.87 0.73 28.88
N GLN A 372 -13.19 -0.14 27.91
CA GLN A 372 -12.18 -0.73 27.02
C GLN A 372 -11.50 0.33 26.15
N GLU A 373 -12.24 1.30 25.61
CA GLU A 373 -11.68 2.36 24.79
C GLU A 373 -10.77 3.30 25.58
N ARG A 374 -11.10 3.57 26.85
CA ARG A 374 -10.19 4.29 27.76
C ARG A 374 -8.91 3.51 27.98
N GLN A 375 -9.00 2.21 28.26
CA GLN A 375 -7.81 1.36 28.42
C GLN A 375 -6.97 1.35 27.15
N ASN A 376 -7.58 1.12 26.00
CA ASN A 376 -6.92 1.12 24.68
C ASN A 376 -6.22 2.45 24.39
N LEU A 377 -6.81 3.59 24.77
CA LEU A 377 -6.21 4.90 24.58
C LEU A 377 -4.97 5.09 25.47
N MET A 378 -4.97 4.51 26.67
CA MET A 378 -3.87 4.58 27.63
C MET A 378 -2.75 3.57 27.38
N GLU A 379 -2.91 2.67 26.41
CA GLU A 379 -1.85 1.74 26.01
C GLU A 379 -0.58 2.50 25.56
N THR A 380 0.58 1.93 25.87
CA THR A 380 1.87 2.41 25.37
C THR A 380 1.88 2.37 23.85
N GLY A 381 2.40 3.43 23.24
CA GLY A 381 2.61 3.54 21.80
C GLY A 381 2.14 4.88 21.23
N GLY A 382 2.13 4.97 19.91
CA GLY A 382 1.67 6.14 19.18
C GLY A 382 0.17 6.11 18.90
N TYR A 383 -0.53 7.21 19.21
CA TYR A 383 -1.90 7.46 18.78
C TYR A 383 -1.93 7.99 17.34
N SER A 384 -2.92 7.55 16.58
CA SER A 384 -3.30 8.09 15.26
C SER A 384 -4.81 8.19 15.15
N GLY A 385 -5.30 9.20 14.45
CA GLY A 385 -6.73 9.41 14.26
C GLY A 385 -7.06 10.86 13.91
N PRO A 386 -8.35 11.16 13.67
CA PRO A 386 -8.84 12.49 13.30
C PRO A 386 -8.39 13.59 14.27
N ALA A 387 -8.26 13.28 15.56
CA ALA A 387 -7.85 14.25 16.59
C ALA A 387 -6.44 14.82 16.39
N MET A 388 -5.60 14.20 15.55
CA MET A 388 -4.28 14.73 15.23
C MET A 388 -4.30 15.90 14.24
N TYR A 389 -5.40 16.09 13.51
CA TYR A 389 -5.43 16.92 12.31
C TYR A 389 -5.02 18.38 12.56
N SER A 390 -5.56 19.01 13.61
CA SER A 390 -5.27 20.42 13.92
C SER A 390 -3.77 20.66 14.18
N ARG A 391 -3.14 19.75 14.92
CA ARG A 391 -1.70 19.79 15.19
C ARG A 391 -0.89 19.53 13.93
N THR A 392 -1.27 18.56 13.10
CA THR A 392 -0.58 18.30 11.83
C THR A 392 -0.65 19.52 10.91
N LEU A 393 -1.79 20.20 10.85
CA LEU A 393 -1.98 21.42 10.06
C LEU A 393 -1.05 22.56 10.53
N ASP A 394 -0.99 22.81 11.84
CA ASP A 394 -0.08 23.81 12.44
C ASP A 394 1.40 23.51 12.11
N LEU A 395 1.82 22.26 12.35
CA LEU A 395 3.19 21.84 12.10
C LEU A 395 3.57 21.99 10.62
N VAL A 396 2.69 21.64 9.69
CA VAL A 396 2.94 21.79 8.25
C VAL A 396 3.20 23.26 7.90
N GLY A 397 2.38 24.18 8.39
CA GLY A 397 2.56 25.62 8.16
C GLY A 397 3.88 26.14 8.72
N ARG A 398 4.25 25.71 9.93
CA ARG A 398 5.52 26.09 10.57
C ARG A 398 6.73 25.53 9.81
N TYR A 399 6.72 24.25 9.44
CA TYR A 399 7.77 23.64 8.61
C TYR A 399 7.90 24.34 7.25
N ARG A 400 6.78 24.62 6.55
CA ARG A 400 6.79 25.35 5.27
C ARG A 400 7.50 26.70 5.41
N LYS A 401 7.11 27.50 6.41
CA LYS A 401 7.73 28.82 6.69
C LYS A 401 9.23 28.71 6.95
N MET A 402 9.66 27.75 7.77
CA MET A 402 11.08 27.55 8.10
C MET A 402 11.90 27.08 6.89
N LEU A 403 11.37 26.11 6.12
CA LEU A 403 12.02 25.58 4.93
C LEU A 403 12.17 26.65 3.83
N ASP A 404 11.15 27.49 3.62
CA ASP A 404 11.20 28.61 2.66
C ASP A 404 12.19 29.68 3.09
N LYS A 405 12.21 30.05 4.36
CA LYS A 405 13.17 31.03 4.89
C LYS A 405 14.61 30.58 4.62
N HIS A 406 14.89 29.30 4.78
CA HIS A 406 16.22 28.74 4.52
C HIS A 406 16.55 28.67 3.01
N SER A 407 15.57 28.30 2.18
CA SER A 407 15.71 28.29 0.71
C SER A 407 15.95 29.68 0.14
N PHE A 408 15.24 30.69 0.65
CA PHE A 408 15.42 32.09 0.27
C PHE A 408 16.82 32.61 0.63
N LYS A 409 17.28 32.36 1.86
CA LYS A 409 18.66 32.69 2.27
C LYS A 409 19.71 32.04 1.37
N ALA A 410 19.51 30.76 1.02
CA ALA A 410 20.39 30.06 0.10
C ALA A 410 20.39 30.68 -1.31
N SER A 411 19.23 31.16 -1.79
CA SER A 411 19.10 31.83 -3.09
C SER A 411 19.72 33.22 -3.20
N LEU A 412 19.92 33.90 -2.08
CA LEU A 412 20.69 35.14 -2.03
C LEU A 412 22.21 34.89 -2.07
N GLY A 413 22.66 33.67 -1.73
CA GLY A 413 23.98 33.17 -2.09
C GLY A 413 23.94 32.56 -3.49
N ALA A 414 25.05 32.53 -4.22
CA ALA A 414 25.13 32.10 -5.63
C ALA A 414 24.72 30.64 -5.96
N LYS A 415 24.03 29.93 -5.05
CA LYS A 415 23.45 28.60 -5.24
C LYS A 415 22.00 28.58 -4.75
N GLY A 416 21.08 29.05 -5.60
CA GLY A 416 19.63 28.95 -5.34
C GLY A 416 19.20 27.50 -5.14
N GLY A 417 18.79 27.17 -3.91
CA GLY A 417 18.24 25.86 -3.57
C GLY A 417 16.78 25.74 -4.02
N ALA A 418 16.41 24.61 -4.62
CA ALA A 418 15.03 24.30 -4.93
C ALA A 418 14.18 24.18 -3.64
N GLN A 419 12.92 24.59 -3.71
CA GLN A 419 11.98 24.48 -2.60
C GLN A 419 11.82 23.01 -2.18
N LYS A 420 11.95 22.74 -0.87
CA LYS A 420 11.76 21.39 -0.31
C LYS A 420 10.29 20.98 -0.36
N VAL A 421 10.05 19.72 -0.73
CA VAL A 421 8.71 19.11 -0.79
C VAL A 421 8.24 18.71 0.60
N ILE A 422 6.95 18.89 0.90
CA ILE A 422 6.34 18.47 2.17
C ILE A 422 5.22 17.46 1.88
N PHE A 423 5.28 16.29 2.51
CA PHE A 423 4.11 15.42 2.63
C PHE A 423 3.54 15.53 4.04
N ALA A 424 2.24 15.67 4.18
CA ALA A 424 1.58 15.80 5.47
C ALA A 424 0.83 14.52 5.85
N THR A 425 1.05 14.01 7.06
CA THR A 425 0.36 12.79 7.55
C THR A 425 -0.14 13.00 8.98
N GLY A 426 -1.43 12.74 9.20
CA GLY A 426 -2.05 12.84 10.53
C GLY A 426 -3.47 13.38 10.48
N GLY A 427 -4.45 12.53 10.84
CA GLY A 427 -5.84 12.95 11.04
C GLY A 427 -6.63 13.40 9.80
N ILE A 428 -6.08 13.30 8.59
CA ILE A 428 -6.77 13.65 7.34
C ILE A 428 -7.82 12.58 7.01
N THR A 429 -9.09 12.99 6.87
CA THR A 429 -10.24 12.10 6.66
C THR A 429 -11.16 12.49 5.49
N ASN A 430 -11.06 13.73 5.02
CA ASN A 430 -11.92 14.32 4.00
C ASN A 430 -11.16 15.34 3.12
N GLY A 431 -11.80 15.77 2.02
CA GLY A 431 -11.24 16.69 1.03
C GLY A 431 -11.00 18.10 1.55
N GLU A 432 -11.84 18.60 2.47
CA GLU A 432 -11.65 19.92 3.08
C GLU A 432 -10.36 19.96 3.93
N GLN A 433 -10.11 18.91 4.72
CA GLN A 433 -8.89 18.75 5.48
C GLN A 433 -7.66 18.60 4.57
N ALA A 434 -7.79 17.85 3.47
CA ALA A 434 -6.73 17.76 2.47
C ALA A 434 -6.45 19.14 1.84
N ARG A 435 -7.48 19.91 1.47
CA ARG A 435 -7.34 21.25 0.89
C ARG A 435 -6.61 22.20 1.84
N GLN A 436 -7.04 22.25 3.10
CA GLN A 436 -6.44 23.08 4.13
C GLN A 436 -4.95 22.75 4.33
N ILE A 437 -4.58 21.47 4.37
CA ILE A 437 -3.18 21.09 4.60
C ILE A 437 -2.28 21.33 3.38
N LEU A 438 -2.84 21.19 2.17
CA LEU A 438 -2.15 21.58 0.94
C LEU A 438 -1.93 23.11 0.91
N ASN A 439 -2.95 23.89 1.27
CA ASN A 439 -2.85 25.35 1.38
C ASN A 439 -1.87 25.81 2.48
N ALA A 440 -1.69 25.01 3.54
CA ALA A 440 -0.69 25.29 4.57
C ALA A 440 0.76 25.07 4.08
N GLY A 441 0.95 24.46 2.90
CA GLY A 441 2.26 24.31 2.25
C GLY A 441 2.69 22.86 2.02
N ALA A 442 1.83 21.88 2.29
CA ALA A 442 2.08 20.50 1.87
C ALA A 442 1.90 20.36 0.36
N SER A 443 2.75 19.56 -0.28
CA SER A 443 2.57 19.12 -1.67
C SER A 443 1.63 17.91 -1.77
N VAL A 444 1.54 17.11 -0.69
CA VAL A 444 0.79 15.84 -0.66
C VAL A 444 0.14 15.64 0.71
N ALA A 445 -1.10 15.15 0.71
CA ALA A 445 -1.87 14.75 1.90
C ALA A 445 -1.93 13.22 2.00
N MET A 446 -1.41 12.66 3.10
CA MET A 446 -1.31 11.21 3.30
C MET A 446 -2.38 10.68 4.26
N VAL A 447 -2.99 9.55 3.91
CA VAL A 447 -4.01 8.88 4.71
C VAL A 447 -3.56 7.52 5.23
N TYR A 448 -3.98 7.18 6.45
CA TYR A 448 -3.88 5.85 7.04
C TYR A 448 -5.17 5.55 7.82
N THR A 449 -5.33 6.17 9.00
CA THR A 449 -6.43 5.87 9.91
C THR A 449 -7.78 6.16 9.28
N GLY A 450 -7.90 7.27 8.55
CA GLY A 450 -9.09 7.60 7.77
C GLY A 450 -9.50 6.49 6.80
N MET A 451 -8.55 5.76 6.21
CA MET A 451 -8.82 4.63 5.34
C MET A 451 -9.19 3.36 6.12
N THR A 452 -8.57 3.12 7.28
CA THR A 452 -8.92 1.95 8.12
C THR A 452 -10.37 1.99 8.62
N TYR A 453 -10.90 3.20 8.89
CA TYR A 453 -12.29 3.40 9.30
C TYR A 453 -13.22 3.65 8.11
N GLY A 454 -12.77 4.39 7.10
CA GLY A 454 -13.56 4.80 5.93
C GLY A 454 -13.54 3.83 4.74
N GLY A 455 -12.74 2.77 4.79
CA GLY A 455 -12.67 1.71 3.79
C GLY A 455 -11.97 2.11 2.48
N ALA A 456 -12.01 1.19 1.51
CA ALA A 456 -11.26 1.26 0.26
C ALA A 456 -11.59 2.49 -0.60
N GLY A 457 -12.79 3.06 -0.45
CA GLY A 457 -13.23 4.27 -1.17
C GLY A 457 -12.77 5.60 -0.58
N THR A 458 -11.90 5.59 0.44
CA THR A 458 -11.49 6.82 1.14
C THR A 458 -10.73 7.78 0.22
N VAL A 459 -9.78 7.28 -0.59
CA VAL A 459 -8.99 8.13 -1.48
C VAL A 459 -9.86 8.76 -2.57
N THR A 460 -10.68 7.94 -3.25
CA THR A 460 -11.64 8.41 -4.27
C THR A 460 -12.57 9.49 -3.71
N ARG A 461 -13.09 9.31 -2.49
CA ARG A 461 -13.95 10.31 -1.83
C ARG A 461 -13.22 11.63 -1.60
N ILE A 462 -12.00 11.59 -1.03
CA ILE A 462 -11.21 12.81 -0.77
C ILE A 462 -10.92 13.55 -2.08
N LYS A 463 -10.57 12.83 -3.14
CA LYS A 463 -10.34 13.41 -4.49
C LYS A 463 -11.60 14.08 -5.05
N GLN A 464 -12.76 13.43 -4.91
CA GLN A 464 -14.04 13.99 -5.33
C GLN A 464 -14.36 15.29 -4.58
N GLU A 465 -14.25 15.26 -3.25
CA GLU A 465 -14.49 16.43 -2.39
C GLU A 465 -13.51 17.58 -2.70
N LEU A 466 -12.23 17.28 -2.99
CA LEU A 466 -11.26 18.26 -3.46
C LEU A 466 -11.69 18.89 -4.78
N LYS A 467 -12.03 18.06 -5.78
CA LYS A 467 -12.43 18.54 -7.10
C LYS A 467 -13.70 19.39 -7.06
N ASP A 468 -14.67 19.01 -6.25
CA ASP A 468 -15.91 19.77 -6.09
C ASP A 468 -15.66 21.09 -5.34
N GLY A 469 -14.70 21.11 -4.41
CA GLY A 469 -14.25 22.32 -3.72
C GLY A 469 -13.48 23.32 -4.59
N VAL A 470 -12.92 22.91 -5.73
CA VAL A 470 -12.28 23.83 -6.71
C VAL A 470 -13.32 24.59 -7.56
N LYS A 471 -14.52 24.03 -7.71
CA LYS A 471 -15.58 24.60 -8.58
C LYS A 471 -16.42 25.69 -7.92
N ASN A 472 -16.33 25.82 -6.59
CA ASN A 472 -16.99 26.84 -5.78
C ASN A 472 -15.98 27.91 -5.37
#